data_AF-A0A1Y1YN68-F1
#
_entry.id   AF-A0A1Y1YN68-F1
#
_cell.length_a   1.000
_cell.length_b   1.000
_cell.length_c   1.000
_cell.angle_alpha   90.00
_cell.angle_beta   90.00
_cell.angle_gamma   90.00
#
_symmetry.space_group_name_H-M   'P 1'
#
loop_
_entity.id
_entity.type
_entity.pdbx_description
1 polymer ?
#
loop_
_entity_poly.entity_id
_entity_poly.type
_entity_poly.pdbx_seq_one_letter_code
_entity_poly.pdbx_strand_id
1 'polypeptide(L)'
;MTQQPKYQDIRDMPATERSELRNGERVQIYLGSRLVFSDAPKEALAIVSQYARAYFDQYPTVEEICLSEILCSRDAIIHIMDYISHICYTQEPYTLPGVSNPLDTIMIYRSARALGMDRYLVGMYHGLRERVESKDHWVLYHDLAAILRGPTVDPLYRDCVRVLGTYRQNGTIPDPECFERFAENFPEFLNAMNELGCNAQNCHSHRHSLSKDPGRNTPAPCKASGSADTLKHARDRNAKGKKEHAVKKEVLQVWNSANGVKAVSAEKFELIKKAMKRG
;
A
#
# COMPACT_ATOMS: atom_id res chain seq x y z
N MET A 1 24.97 -3.26 -27.40
CA MET A 1 24.76 -3.23 -25.94
C MET A 1 23.27 -3.26 -25.70
N THR A 2 22.73 -4.45 -25.43
CA THR A 2 21.31 -4.66 -25.17
C THR A 2 21.02 -4.08 -23.79
N GLN A 3 20.23 -3.00 -23.71
CA GLN A 3 19.76 -2.49 -22.42
C GLN A 3 18.92 -3.59 -21.76
N GLN A 4 19.48 -4.27 -20.76
CA GLN A 4 18.71 -5.21 -19.95
C GLN A 4 17.50 -4.48 -19.36
N PRO A 5 16.35 -5.15 -19.20
CA PRO A 5 15.18 -4.55 -18.56
C PRO A 5 15.61 -4.02 -17.19
N LYS A 6 15.54 -2.69 -17.04
CA LYS A 6 16.27 -1.92 -16.01
C LYS A 6 16.10 -2.45 -14.58
N TYR A 7 14.99 -3.13 -14.27
CA TYR A 7 14.76 -3.81 -13.00
C TYR A 7 13.76 -4.96 -13.19
N GLN A 8 14.25 -6.21 -13.20
CA GLN A 8 13.41 -7.41 -13.02
C GLN A 8 12.96 -7.51 -11.56
N ASP A 9 11.84 -8.19 -11.29
CA ASP A 9 11.41 -8.43 -9.90
C ASP A 9 12.37 -9.43 -9.24
N ILE A 10 12.79 -9.19 -7.99
CA ILE A 10 13.78 -10.03 -7.30
C ILE A 10 13.33 -11.50 -7.17
N ARG A 11 12.01 -11.74 -7.19
CA ARG A 11 11.41 -13.08 -7.12
C ARG A 11 11.69 -13.91 -8.37
N ASP A 12 11.93 -13.25 -9.50
CA ASP A 12 12.18 -13.88 -10.79
C ASP A 12 13.69 -13.98 -11.10
N MET A 13 14.56 -13.48 -10.21
CA MET A 13 16.01 -13.47 -10.40
C MET A 13 16.66 -14.78 -9.93
N PRO A 14 17.67 -15.31 -10.65
CA PRO A 14 18.54 -16.36 -10.15
C PRO A 14 19.25 -15.97 -8.84
N ALA A 15 19.55 -16.94 -7.99
CA ALA A 15 20.22 -16.70 -6.70
C ALA A 15 21.59 -15.99 -6.84
N THR A 16 22.31 -16.25 -7.93
CA THR A 16 23.60 -15.59 -8.22
C THR A 16 23.44 -14.09 -8.44
N GLU A 17 22.47 -13.69 -9.28
CA GLU A 17 22.16 -12.28 -9.54
C GLU A 17 21.68 -11.57 -8.26
N ARG A 18 20.84 -12.24 -7.46
CA ARG A 18 20.37 -11.68 -6.18
C ARG A 18 21.50 -11.41 -5.18
N SER A 19 22.50 -12.28 -5.13
CA SER A 19 23.66 -12.11 -4.26
C SER A 19 24.50 -10.89 -4.65
N GLU A 20 24.60 -10.59 -5.95
CA GLU A 20 25.30 -9.41 -6.45
C GLU A 20 24.63 -8.11 -5.99
N LEU A 21 23.29 -8.05 -5.97
CA LEU A 21 22.53 -6.88 -5.51
C LEU A 21 22.86 -6.48 -4.08
N ARG A 22 23.20 -7.43 -3.21
CA ARG A 22 23.59 -7.13 -1.83
C ARG A 22 24.96 -6.47 -1.75
N ASN A 23 25.88 -6.82 -2.65
CA ASN A 23 27.26 -6.34 -2.62
C ASN A 23 27.47 -5.03 -3.38
N GLY A 24 26.41 -4.48 -3.97
CA GLY A 24 26.43 -3.21 -4.69
C GLY A 24 26.58 -1.98 -3.79
N GLU A 25 26.32 -0.81 -4.39
CA GLU A 25 26.39 0.49 -3.72
C GLU A 25 25.51 0.53 -2.46
N ARG A 26 25.97 1.26 -1.44
CA ARG A 26 25.32 1.39 -0.14
C ARG A 26 24.67 2.76 0.00
N VAL A 27 23.51 2.79 0.65
CA VAL A 27 22.82 4.03 1.00
C VAL A 27 22.45 4.06 2.49
N GLN A 28 22.42 5.27 3.02
CA GLN A 28 21.94 5.57 4.36
C GLN A 28 20.45 5.91 4.31
N ILE A 29 19.69 5.45 5.30
CA ILE A 29 18.27 5.73 5.44
C ILE A 29 18.07 6.55 6.70
N TYR A 30 17.50 7.74 6.49
CA TYR A 30 17.12 8.68 7.52
C TYR A 30 15.61 8.68 7.70
N LEU A 31 15.16 8.82 8.94
CA LEU A 31 13.79 9.14 9.31
C LEU A 31 13.80 10.56 9.86
N GLY A 32 13.25 11.51 9.10
CA GLY A 32 13.47 12.93 9.36
C GLY A 32 14.95 13.29 9.31
N SER A 33 15.52 13.71 10.44
CA SER A 33 16.95 14.05 10.58
C SER A 33 17.78 12.94 11.22
N ARG A 34 17.17 11.81 11.58
CA ARG A 34 17.83 10.75 12.34
C ARG A 34 18.24 9.61 11.42
N LEU A 35 19.52 9.24 11.46
CA LEU A 35 20.01 8.03 10.79
C LEU A 35 19.38 6.80 11.44
N VAL A 36 18.71 5.97 10.63
CA VAL A 36 18.05 4.74 11.09
C VAL A 36 18.80 3.50 10.61
N PHE A 37 19.33 3.52 9.38
CA PHE A 37 20.06 2.40 8.80
C PHE A 37 21.22 2.93 7.95
N SER A 38 22.44 2.43 8.16
CA SER A 38 23.65 3.01 7.54
C SER A 38 24.13 2.28 6.28
N ASP A 39 23.66 1.06 6.03
CA ASP A 39 24.28 0.16 5.05
C ASP A 39 23.26 -0.55 4.14
N ALA A 40 22.21 0.16 3.69
CA ALA A 40 21.17 -0.46 2.87
C ALA A 40 21.69 -0.72 1.44
N PRO A 41 21.50 -1.92 0.86
CA PRO A 41 21.89 -2.22 -0.51
C PRO A 41 21.02 -1.43 -1.50
N LYS A 42 21.62 -0.46 -2.19
CA LYS A 42 20.91 0.52 -3.05
C LYS A 42 20.12 -0.16 -4.17
N GLU A 43 20.74 -1.10 -4.88
CA GLU A 43 20.12 -1.77 -6.02
C GLU A 43 18.99 -2.70 -5.59
N ALA A 44 19.21 -3.52 -4.55
CA ALA A 44 18.16 -4.37 -3.98
C ALA A 44 16.97 -3.53 -3.49
N LEU A 45 17.25 -2.41 -2.80
CA LEU A 45 16.22 -1.48 -2.37
C LEU A 45 15.46 -0.87 -3.57
N ALA A 46 16.15 -0.49 -4.65
CA ALA A 46 15.52 0.02 -5.88
C ALA A 46 14.65 -1.03 -6.59
N ILE A 47 14.98 -2.32 -6.49
CA ILE A 47 14.17 -3.38 -7.08
C ILE A 47 12.89 -3.63 -6.25
N VAL A 48 13.03 -3.63 -4.93
CA VAL A 48 11.95 -3.98 -4.00
C VAL A 48 11.01 -2.80 -3.75
N SER A 49 11.53 -1.58 -3.68
CA SER A 49 10.80 -0.34 -3.36
C SER A 49 10.58 0.52 -4.61
N GLN A 50 9.32 0.69 -5.01
CA GLN A 50 8.96 1.62 -6.10
C GLN A 50 9.35 3.07 -5.77
N TYR A 51 9.25 3.45 -4.49
CA TYR A 51 9.66 4.76 -4.01
C TYR A 51 11.17 4.98 -4.21
N ALA A 52 12.00 4.06 -3.69
CA ALA A 52 13.45 4.16 -3.81
C ALA A 52 13.92 4.12 -5.26
N ARG A 53 13.29 3.27 -6.10
CA ARG A 53 13.54 3.26 -7.54
C ARG A 53 13.35 4.63 -8.18
N ALA A 54 12.17 5.24 -7.95
CA ALA A 54 11.86 6.54 -8.51
C ALA A 54 12.84 7.62 -8.01
N TYR A 55 13.23 7.53 -6.74
CA TYR A 55 14.20 8.43 -6.12
C TYR A 55 15.59 8.32 -6.75
N PHE A 56 16.13 7.10 -6.90
CA PHE A 56 17.45 6.88 -7.50
C PHE A 56 17.47 7.09 -9.02
N ASP A 57 16.36 6.82 -9.71
CA ASP A 57 16.21 7.16 -11.13
C ASP A 57 16.32 8.67 -11.35
N GLN A 58 15.81 9.48 -10.41
CA GLN A 58 15.90 10.94 -10.46
C GLN A 58 17.25 11.46 -9.95
N TYR A 59 17.83 10.81 -8.94
CA TYR A 59 19.05 11.23 -8.27
C TYR A 59 20.04 10.06 -8.17
N PRO A 60 20.75 9.71 -9.25
CA PRO A 60 21.53 8.47 -9.32
C PRO A 60 22.75 8.45 -8.39
N THR A 61 23.29 9.61 -8.00
CA THR A 61 24.51 9.73 -7.17
C THR A 61 24.22 9.93 -5.69
N VAL A 62 22.97 9.82 -5.24
CA VAL A 62 22.64 10.01 -3.83
C VAL A 62 22.99 8.77 -3.02
N GLU A 63 23.59 9.04 -1.86
CA GLU A 63 23.97 8.04 -0.86
C GLU A 63 23.01 8.02 0.33
N GLU A 64 21.96 8.86 0.30
CA GLU A 64 21.04 9.06 1.41
C GLU A 64 19.58 9.05 0.90
N ILE A 65 18.68 8.38 1.63
CA ILE A 65 17.21 8.50 1.48
C ILE A 65 16.64 9.05 2.78
N CYS A 66 15.79 10.08 2.69
CA CYS A 66 15.05 10.62 3.83
C CYS A 66 13.58 10.22 3.75
N LEU A 67 13.08 9.53 4.78
CA LEU A 67 11.70 9.08 4.92
C LEU A 67 10.92 9.94 5.92
N SER A 68 9.59 9.96 5.77
CA SER A 68 8.68 10.71 6.64
C SER A 68 8.46 9.99 7.98
N GLU A 69 8.69 10.69 9.09
CA GLU A 69 8.41 10.17 10.45
C GLU A 69 6.91 9.93 10.71
N ILE A 70 6.03 10.50 9.89
CA ILE A 70 4.57 10.36 10.01
C ILE A 70 4.12 8.98 9.53
N LEU A 71 4.79 8.45 8.50
CA LEU A 71 4.39 7.23 7.79
C LEU A 71 5.22 6.03 8.17
N CYS A 72 6.47 6.26 8.56
CA CYS A 72 7.43 5.23 8.87
C CYS A 72 7.83 5.29 10.34
N SER A 73 7.97 4.12 10.96
CA SER A 73 8.63 4.00 12.27
C SER A 73 10.04 3.47 12.12
N ARG A 74 10.93 3.88 13.03
CA ARG A 74 12.33 3.42 13.08
C ARG A 74 12.45 1.89 13.03
N ASP A 75 11.76 1.20 13.93
CA ASP A 75 11.89 -0.26 14.07
C ASP A 75 11.35 -1.00 12.85
N ALA A 76 10.26 -0.52 12.26
CA ALA A 76 9.75 -1.04 10.99
C ALA A 76 10.75 -0.88 9.83
N ILE A 77 11.43 0.27 9.74
CA ILE A 77 12.43 0.48 8.69
C ILE A 77 13.62 -0.46 8.86
N ILE A 78 14.10 -0.66 10.09
CA ILE A 78 15.15 -1.63 10.39
C ILE A 78 14.71 -3.03 9.92
N HIS A 79 13.51 -3.47 10.32
CA HIS A 79 12.96 -4.78 9.93
C HIS A 79 12.84 -4.93 8.41
N ILE A 80 12.40 -3.88 7.69
CA ILE A 80 12.30 -3.91 6.23
C ILE A 80 13.69 -3.98 5.59
N MET A 81 14.69 -3.26 6.10
CA MET A 81 16.05 -3.30 5.55
C MET A 81 16.75 -4.63 5.81
N ASP A 82 16.52 -5.21 6.99
CA ASP A 82 16.97 -6.55 7.29
C ASP A 82 16.32 -7.53 6.32
N TYR A 83 15.00 -7.46 6.11
CA TYR A 83 14.32 -8.28 5.12
C TYR A 83 14.92 -8.12 3.71
N ILE A 84 15.15 -6.90 3.24
CA ILE A 84 15.74 -6.61 1.91
C ILE A 84 17.16 -7.20 1.81
N SER A 85 17.92 -7.22 2.90
CA SER A 85 19.24 -7.81 2.93
C SER A 85 19.19 -9.34 2.89
N HIS A 86 18.17 -9.96 3.51
CA HIS A 86 18.00 -11.41 3.58
C HIS A 86 17.41 -12.01 2.29
N ILE A 87 16.46 -11.33 1.64
CA ILE A 87 15.84 -11.79 0.39
C ILE A 87 16.86 -12.01 -0.74
N CYS A 88 18.00 -11.32 -0.70
CA CYS A 88 19.11 -11.57 -1.59
C CYS A 88 19.70 -12.99 -1.51
N TYR A 89 19.47 -13.71 -0.40
CA TYR A 89 20.02 -15.06 -0.14
C TYR A 89 18.99 -16.18 -0.09
N THR A 90 17.77 -15.88 0.31
CA THR A 90 16.74 -16.91 0.51
C THR A 90 16.18 -17.40 -0.82
N GLN A 91 15.81 -18.68 -0.91
CA GLN A 91 15.12 -19.19 -2.09
C GLN A 91 13.62 -18.89 -2.07
N GLU A 92 12.94 -18.99 -0.93
CA GLU A 92 11.53 -18.62 -0.67
C GLU A 92 11.32 -18.59 0.87
N PRO A 93 10.24 -17.98 1.41
CA PRO A 93 9.24 -17.15 0.74
C PRO A 93 9.66 -15.68 0.62
N TYR A 94 9.23 -15.04 -0.47
CA TYR A 94 9.47 -13.61 -0.73
C TYR A 94 8.41 -12.70 -0.12
N THR A 95 7.71 -13.10 0.92
CA THR A 95 6.74 -12.24 1.59
C THR A 95 7.44 -11.54 2.75
N LEU A 96 7.22 -10.24 2.92
CA LEU A 96 7.72 -9.52 4.09
C LEU A 96 7.02 -10.08 5.34
N PRO A 97 7.75 -10.70 6.29
CA PRO A 97 7.12 -11.27 7.47
C PRO A 97 6.60 -10.18 8.40
N GLY A 98 5.44 -10.42 8.99
CA GLY A 98 4.98 -9.68 10.16
C GLY A 98 5.73 -10.12 11.43
N VAL A 99 5.40 -9.51 12.55
CA VAL A 99 5.92 -9.89 13.87
C VAL A 99 4.76 -10.31 14.79
N SER A 100 5.07 -10.92 15.93
CA SER A 100 4.04 -11.40 16.86
C SER A 100 3.19 -10.26 17.43
N ASN A 101 3.79 -9.08 17.62
CA ASN A 101 3.08 -7.90 18.06
C ASN A 101 2.24 -7.30 16.90
N PRO A 102 0.93 -7.13 17.09
CA PRO A 102 0.04 -6.61 16.05
C PRO A 102 0.31 -5.15 15.67
N LEU A 103 0.58 -4.29 16.66
CA LEU A 103 0.89 -2.89 16.43
C LEU A 103 2.16 -2.77 15.58
N ASP A 104 3.21 -3.51 15.94
CA ASP A 104 4.47 -3.51 15.19
C ASP A 104 4.26 -4.02 13.76
N THR A 105 3.42 -5.04 13.56
CA THR A 105 3.05 -5.52 12.22
C THR A 105 2.32 -4.45 11.41
N ILE A 106 1.40 -3.69 12.02
CA ILE A 106 0.73 -2.55 11.37
C ILE A 106 1.76 -1.47 10.99
N MET A 107 2.74 -1.20 11.85
CA MET A 107 3.80 -0.22 11.58
C MET A 107 4.74 -0.67 10.46
N ILE A 108 5.07 -1.96 10.39
CA ILE A 108 5.82 -2.57 9.28
C ILE A 108 5.01 -2.46 7.98
N TYR A 109 3.73 -2.84 8.01
CA TYR A 109 2.83 -2.75 6.87
C TYR A 109 2.78 -1.33 6.31
N ARG A 110 2.54 -0.32 7.17
CA ARG A 110 2.47 1.08 6.77
C ARG A 110 3.79 1.61 6.21
N SER A 111 4.91 1.30 6.86
CA SER A 111 6.24 1.72 6.40
C SER A 111 6.59 1.10 5.04
N ALA A 112 6.27 -0.17 4.83
CA ALA A 112 6.50 -0.87 3.56
C ALA A 112 5.55 -0.38 2.45
N ARG A 113 4.29 -0.08 2.76
CA ARG A 113 3.37 0.62 1.85
C ARG A 113 3.93 1.98 1.47
N ALA A 114 4.53 2.70 2.42
CA ALA A 114 5.16 3.99 2.17
C ALA A 114 6.36 3.91 1.20
N LEU A 115 7.05 2.77 1.21
CA LEU A 115 8.12 2.46 0.26
C LEU A 115 7.59 1.88 -1.07
N GLY A 116 6.29 1.70 -1.24
CA GLY A 116 5.69 1.13 -2.45
C GLY A 116 6.00 -0.37 -2.64
N MET A 117 6.10 -1.11 -1.53
CA MET A 117 6.46 -2.54 -1.50
C MET A 117 5.23 -3.48 -1.58
N ASP A 118 4.15 -3.06 -2.22
CA ASP A 118 2.83 -3.72 -2.20
C ASP A 118 2.86 -5.22 -2.52
N ARG A 119 3.73 -5.62 -3.45
CA ARG A 119 3.88 -7.00 -3.91
C ARG A 119 4.33 -7.97 -2.81
N TYR A 120 5.04 -7.45 -1.80
CA TYR A 120 5.63 -8.22 -0.72
C TYR A 120 4.72 -8.26 0.52
N LEU A 121 3.57 -7.58 0.48
CA LEU A 121 2.69 -7.36 1.63
C LEU A 121 1.42 -8.22 1.65
N VAL A 122 1.22 -9.08 0.64
CA VAL A 122 -0.03 -9.84 0.47
C VAL A 122 -0.37 -10.65 1.73
N GLY A 123 0.57 -11.44 2.25
CA GLY A 123 0.35 -12.24 3.45
C GLY A 123 0.08 -11.39 4.70
N MET A 124 0.82 -10.31 4.88
CA MET A 124 0.64 -9.38 6.01
C MET A 124 -0.72 -8.69 5.97
N TYR A 125 -1.14 -8.24 4.79
CA TYR A 125 -2.47 -7.63 4.59
C TYR A 125 -3.59 -8.63 4.93
N HIS A 126 -3.50 -9.88 4.47
CA HIS A 126 -4.51 -10.89 4.78
C HIS A 126 -4.64 -11.14 6.29
N GLY A 127 -3.52 -11.30 7.00
CA GLY A 127 -3.55 -11.48 8.46
C GLY A 127 -4.11 -10.28 9.21
N LEU A 128 -3.74 -9.05 8.80
CA LEU A 128 -4.29 -7.83 9.40
C LEU A 128 -5.79 -7.65 9.10
N ARG A 129 -6.22 -7.96 7.89
CA ARG A 129 -7.63 -7.91 7.49
C ARG A 129 -8.47 -8.93 8.26
N GLU A 130 -7.99 -10.17 8.37
CA GLU A 130 -8.68 -11.22 9.13
C GLU A 130 -8.87 -10.81 10.60
N ARG A 131 -7.85 -10.17 11.19
CA ARG A 131 -7.95 -9.59 12.54
C ARG A 131 -9.02 -8.49 12.62
N VAL A 132 -9.12 -7.61 11.63
CA VAL A 132 -10.16 -6.56 11.58
C VAL A 132 -11.56 -7.16 11.42
N GLU A 133 -11.69 -8.23 10.62
CA GLU A 133 -12.97 -8.91 10.36
C GLU A 133 -13.40 -9.88 11.47
N SER A 134 -12.51 -10.21 12.41
CA SER A 134 -12.77 -11.16 13.49
C SER A 134 -13.84 -10.65 14.44
N LYS A 135 -14.89 -11.44 14.63
CA LYS A 135 -15.95 -11.17 15.62
C LYS A 135 -15.51 -11.50 17.04
N ASP A 136 -14.59 -12.45 17.19
CA ASP A 136 -14.14 -12.94 18.49
C ASP A 136 -13.01 -12.08 19.06
N HIS A 137 -12.33 -11.30 18.22
CA HIS A 137 -11.18 -10.49 18.61
C HIS A 137 -11.36 -9.05 18.15
N TRP A 138 -11.82 -8.21 19.07
CA TRP A 138 -11.92 -6.77 18.83
C TRP A 138 -10.55 -6.14 18.63
N VAL A 139 -10.40 -5.33 17.57
CA VAL A 139 -9.17 -4.59 17.32
C VAL A 139 -8.99 -3.51 18.38
N LEU A 140 -7.83 -3.51 19.05
CA LEU A 140 -7.53 -2.53 20.09
C LEU A 140 -7.47 -1.11 19.50
N TYR A 141 -7.90 -0.11 20.25
CA TYR A 141 -7.96 1.28 19.75
C TYR A 141 -6.61 1.85 19.32
N HIS A 142 -5.50 1.43 19.95
CA HIS A 142 -4.17 1.89 19.52
C HIS A 142 -3.74 1.25 18.18
N ASP A 143 -4.10 -0.02 17.95
CA ASP A 143 -3.89 -0.69 16.65
C ASP A 143 -4.72 0.01 15.57
N LEU A 144 -5.99 0.28 15.87
CA LEU A 144 -6.89 0.98 14.96
C LEU A 144 -6.37 2.39 14.66
N ALA A 145 -5.94 3.15 15.67
CA ALA A 145 -5.32 4.46 15.48
C ALA A 145 -4.09 4.38 14.56
N ALA A 146 -3.27 3.33 14.70
CA ALA A 146 -2.12 3.13 13.83
C ALA A 146 -2.53 2.91 12.38
N ILE A 147 -3.59 2.14 12.11
CA ILE A 147 -4.17 1.95 10.76
C ILE A 147 -4.74 3.27 10.22
N LEU A 148 -5.54 3.98 11.02
CA LEU A 148 -6.26 5.19 10.61
C LEU A 148 -5.35 6.40 10.38
N ARG A 149 -4.14 6.43 10.94
CA ARG A 149 -3.10 7.41 10.61
C ARG A 149 -2.44 7.15 9.23
N GLY A 150 -2.76 6.03 8.59
CA GLY A 150 -2.36 5.74 7.22
C GLY A 150 -3.19 6.50 6.18
N PRO A 151 -2.82 6.41 4.89
CA PRO A 151 -3.62 7.00 3.81
C PRO A 151 -5.01 6.36 3.71
N THR A 152 -6.05 7.16 3.46
CA THR A 152 -7.44 6.67 3.27
C THR A 152 -7.63 5.77 2.03
N VAL A 153 -6.67 5.83 1.10
CA VAL A 153 -6.61 4.94 -0.08
C VAL A 153 -6.09 3.55 0.26
N ASP A 154 -5.61 3.33 1.49
CA ASP A 154 -5.11 2.04 1.93
C ASP A 154 -6.22 0.97 2.01
N PRO A 155 -6.02 -0.24 1.46
CA PRO A 155 -7.00 -1.31 1.56
C PRO A 155 -7.42 -1.63 3.00
N LEU A 156 -6.46 -1.65 3.94
CA LEU A 156 -6.74 -1.97 5.34
C LEU A 156 -7.57 -0.88 6.02
N TYR A 157 -7.35 0.39 5.67
CA TYR A 157 -8.20 1.50 6.11
C TYR A 157 -9.65 1.29 5.65
N ARG A 158 -9.83 0.97 4.35
CA ARG A 158 -11.17 0.75 3.78
C ARG A 158 -11.88 -0.45 4.41
N ASP A 159 -11.16 -1.51 4.71
CA ASP A 159 -11.69 -2.66 5.43
C ASP A 159 -12.14 -2.27 6.86
N CYS A 160 -11.36 -1.45 7.57
CA CYS A 160 -11.78 -0.92 8.87
C CYS A 160 -13.08 -0.10 8.75
N VAL A 161 -13.18 0.81 7.79
CA VAL A 161 -14.40 1.62 7.55
C VAL A 161 -15.61 0.72 7.30
N ARG A 162 -15.45 -0.29 6.43
CA ARG A 162 -16.53 -1.22 6.09
C ARG A 162 -16.98 -2.06 7.28
N VAL A 163 -16.05 -2.70 7.97
CA VAL A 163 -16.35 -3.62 9.07
C VAL A 163 -16.90 -2.86 10.28
N LEU A 164 -16.20 -1.82 10.73
CA LEU A 164 -16.59 -1.06 11.92
C LEU A 164 -17.83 -0.21 11.67
N GLY A 165 -18.01 0.31 10.44
CA GLY A 165 -19.26 0.97 10.04
C GLY A 165 -20.46 0.02 10.13
N THR A 166 -20.28 -1.24 9.72
CA THR A 166 -21.32 -2.28 9.85
C THR A 166 -21.61 -2.61 11.31
N TYR A 167 -20.58 -2.76 12.14
CA TYR A 167 -20.77 -3.01 13.58
C TYR A 167 -21.46 -1.85 14.29
N ARG A 168 -21.12 -0.61 13.94
CA ARG A 168 -21.78 0.60 14.45
C ARG A 168 -23.26 0.63 14.09
N GLN A 169 -23.60 0.38 12.83
CA GLN A 169 -24.99 0.36 12.35
C GLN A 169 -25.82 -0.74 13.01
N ASN A 170 -25.22 -1.89 13.28
CA ASN A 170 -25.89 -3.01 13.93
C ASN A 170 -25.91 -2.89 15.47
N GLY A 171 -25.27 -1.87 16.06
CA GLY A 171 -25.14 -1.74 17.50
C GLY A 171 -24.33 -2.85 18.16
N THR A 172 -23.37 -3.45 17.44
CA THR A 172 -22.55 -4.57 17.92
C THR A 172 -21.14 -4.14 18.35
N ILE A 173 -20.89 -2.85 18.50
CA ILE A 173 -19.64 -2.34 19.07
C ILE A 173 -19.64 -2.63 20.58
N PRO A 174 -18.59 -3.26 21.15
CA PRO A 174 -18.56 -3.63 22.57
C PRO A 174 -18.73 -2.46 23.53
N ASP A 175 -18.12 -1.31 23.23
CA ASP A 175 -18.08 -0.10 24.05
C ASP A 175 -18.40 1.16 23.22
N PRO A 176 -19.66 1.36 22.82
CA PRO A 176 -20.04 2.37 21.83
C PRO A 176 -19.63 3.79 22.23
N GLU A 177 -19.73 4.18 23.51
CA GLU A 177 -19.31 5.50 23.96
C GLU A 177 -17.80 5.75 23.80
N CYS A 178 -16.97 4.73 24.10
CA CYS A 178 -15.53 4.81 23.91
C CYS A 178 -15.19 4.87 22.43
N PHE A 179 -15.88 4.10 21.60
CA PHE A 179 -15.71 4.12 20.15
C PHE A 179 -16.04 5.48 19.54
N GLU A 180 -17.15 6.11 19.93
CA GLU A 180 -17.51 7.44 19.40
C GLU A 180 -16.46 8.49 19.78
N ARG A 181 -16.02 8.54 21.05
CA ARG A 181 -14.93 9.43 21.49
C ARG A 181 -13.63 9.15 20.75
N PHE A 182 -13.33 7.88 20.47
CA PHE A 182 -12.19 7.50 19.66
C PHE A 182 -12.33 8.04 18.22
N ALA A 183 -13.48 7.81 17.58
CA ALA A 183 -13.75 8.16 16.19
C ALA A 183 -13.78 9.69 15.95
N GLU A 184 -14.12 10.49 16.98
CA GLU A 184 -14.01 11.95 16.94
C GLU A 184 -12.59 12.45 16.64
N ASN A 185 -11.55 11.66 17.00
CA ASN A 185 -10.16 11.99 16.66
C ASN A 185 -9.81 11.72 15.19
N PHE A 186 -10.71 11.07 14.44
CA PHE A 186 -10.52 10.65 13.05
C PHE A 186 -11.75 11.04 12.21
N PRO A 187 -11.99 12.34 11.94
CA PRO A 187 -13.20 12.81 11.28
C PRO A 187 -13.37 12.21 9.86
N GLU A 188 -12.29 12.00 9.12
CA GLU A 188 -12.34 11.34 7.81
C GLU A 188 -12.85 9.89 7.89
N PHE A 189 -12.49 9.18 8.96
CA PHE A 189 -12.94 7.82 9.21
C PHE A 189 -14.42 7.80 9.59
N LEU A 190 -14.85 8.71 10.47
CA LEU A 190 -16.24 8.86 10.87
C LEU A 190 -17.14 9.20 9.67
N ASN A 191 -16.71 10.14 8.83
CA ASN A 191 -17.42 10.52 7.61
C ASN A 191 -17.56 9.34 6.65
N ALA A 192 -16.46 8.61 6.41
CA ALA A 192 -16.49 7.44 5.53
C ALA A 192 -17.43 6.32 6.04
N MET A 193 -17.53 6.11 7.35
CA MET A 193 -18.50 5.17 7.93
C MET A 193 -19.95 5.64 7.76
N ASN A 194 -20.22 6.93 7.90
CA ASN A 194 -21.56 7.49 7.73
C ASN A 194 -22.04 7.34 6.27
N GLU A 195 -21.17 7.57 5.30
CA GLU A 195 -21.47 7.40 3.87
C GLU A 195 -21.88 5.97 3.50
N LEU A 196 -21.31 4.95 4.16
CA LEU A 196 -21.71 3.56 3.95
C LEU A 196 -23.16 3.30 4.36
N GLY A 197 -23.66 3.97 5.40
CA GLY A 197 -25.03 3.82 5.88
C GLY A 197 -26.07 4.34 4.89
N CYS A 198 -25.80 5.49 4.27
CA CYS A 198 -26.67 6.07 3.26
C CYS A 198 -26.83 5.16 2.03
N ASN A 199 -25.76 4.50 1.61
CA ASN A 199 -25.78 3.61 0.43
C ASN A 199 -26.58 2.32 0.68
N ALA A 200 -26.53 1.75 1.90
CA ALA A 200 -27.27 0.54 2.23
C ALA A 200 -28.80 0.76 2.25
N GLN A 201 -29.25 1.92 2.74
CA GLN A 201 -30.66 2.31 2.79
C GLN A 201 -31.25 2.58 1.40
N ASN A 202 -30.49 3.23 0.51
CA ASN A 202 -30.94 3.52 -0.86
C ASN A 202 -31.07 2.26 -1.73
N CYS A 203 -30.31 1.19 -1.46
CA CYS A 203 -30.41 -0.07 -2.19
C CYS A 203 -31.65 -0.90 -1.81
N HIS A 204 -32.18 -0.76 -0.59
CA HIS A 204 -33.35 -1.52 -0.14
C HIS A 204 -34.66 -0.99 -0.71
N SER A 205 -34.76 0.31 -1.01
CA SER A 205 -35.97 0.91 -1.58
C SER A 205 -36.21 0.52 -3.04
N HIS A 206 -35.17 0.21 -3.82
CA HIS A 206 -35.32 -0.21 -5.22
C HIS A 206 -35.64 -1.69 -5.42
N ARG A 207 -35.31 -2.56 -4.47
CA ARG A 207 -35.53 -4.01 -4.63
C ARG A 207 -37.00 -4.41 -4.45
N HIS A 208 -37.78 -3.63 -3.70
CA HIS A 208 -39.21 -3.88 -3.51
C HIS A 208 -40.11 -3.41 -4.67
N SER A 209 -39.57 -2.63 -5.62
CA SER A 209 -40.32 -2.12 -6.78
C SER A 209 -40.21 -2.97 -8.05
N LEU A 210 -39.43 -4.05 -8.07
CA LEU A 210 -39.22 -4.89 -9.27
C LEU A 210 -39.77 -6.33 -9.18
N SER A 211 -40.47 -6.71 -8.10
CA SER A 211 -40.97 -8.10 -7.92
C SER A 211 -42.45 -8.32 -8.25
N LYS A 212 -43.06 -7.49 -9.11
CA LYS A 212 -44.40 -7.75 -9.66
C LYS A 212 -44.36 -7.82 -11.18
N ASP A 213 -43.65 -8.80 -11.72
CA ASP A 213 -43.84 -9.25 -13.09
C ASP A 213 -44.10 -10.78 -13.08
N PRO A 214 -45.36 -11.21 -12.90
CA PRO A 214 -45.75 -12.61 -12.97
C PRO A 214 -45.86 -13.00 -14.45
N GLY A 215 -44.73 -13.27 -15.11
CA GLY A 215 -44.77 -13.93 -16.41
C GLY A 215 -43.62 -13.57 -17.34
N ARG A 216 -42.54 -14.36 -17.30
CA ARG A 216 -41.72 -14.52 -18.50
C ARG A 216 -41.12 -15.91 -18.61
N ASN A 217 -41.73 -16.68 -19.51
CA ASN A 217 -41.21 -17.91 -20.08
C ASN A 217 -39.82 -17.68 -20.69
N THR A 218 -38.91 -18.58 -20.36
CA THR A 218 -37.62 -18.81 -21.00
C THR A 218 -37.73 -19.08 -22.50
N PRO A 219 -36.75 -18.61 -23.30
CA PRO A 219 -36.32 -19.39 -24.45
C PRO A 219 -34.82 -19.70 -24.48
N ALA A 220 -34.59 -20.94 -24.92
CA ALA A 220 -33.46 -21.71 -25.42
C ALA A 220 -32.23 -20.98 -26.06
N PRO A 221 -31.10 -21.71 -26.26
CA PRO A 221 -29.77 -21.17 -26.49
C PRO A 221 -29.47 -20.87 -27.97
N CYS A 222 -28.83 -19.72 -28.24
CA CYS A 222 -28.33 -19.37 -29.56
C CYS A 222 -26.89 -19.87 -29.77
N LYS A 223 -26.69 -20.43 -30.96
CA LYS A 223 -25.50 -21.11 -31.47
C LYS A 223 -24.33 -20.16 -31.72
N ALA A 224 -23.13 -20.74 -31.61
CA ALA A 224 -21.86 -20.18 -32.00
C ALA A 224 -21.76 -19.88 -33.50
N SER A 225 -21.23 -18.71 -33.84
CA SER A 225 -20.58 -18.42 -35.11
C SER A 225 -19.32 -17.61 -34.83
N GLY A 226 -18.20 -18.03 -35.44
CA GLY A 226 -16.89 -17.47 -35.23
C GLY A 226 -16.46 -16.44 -36.28
N SER A 227 -15.21 -16.02 -36.08
CA SER A 227 -14.29 -15.34 -37.02
C SER A 227 -14.56 -13.86 -37.33
N ALA A 228 -13.73 -12.98 -36.73
CA ALA A 228 -13.14 -11.75 -37.31
C ALA A 228 -12.50 -10.79 -36.26
N ASP A 229 -12.56 -11.08 -34.95
CA ASP A 229 -12.24 -10.06 -33.92
C ASP A 229 -10.79 -10.00 -33.41
N THR A 230 -9.87 -10.83 -33.90
CA THR A 230 -8.54 -10.96 -33.28
C THR A 230 -7.59 -9.77 -33.52
N LEU A 231 -7.87 -8.89 -34.49
CA LEU A 231 -7.03 -7.72 -34.80
C LEU A 231 -7.48 -6.40 -34.12
N LYS A 232 -8.76 -6.27 -33.72
CA LYS A 232 -9.21 -5.12 -32.89
C LYS A 232 -8.74 -5.25 -31.44
N HIS A 233 -8.71 -6.46 -30.88
CA HIS A 233 -8.27 -6.70 -29.51
C HIS A 233 -6.79 -6.42 -29.22
N ALA A 234 -5.93 -6.28 -30.24
CA ALA A 234 -4.52 -5.91 -30.04
C ALA A 234 -4.33 -4.39 -29.88
N ARG A 235 -5.11 -3.56 -30.58
CA ARG A 235 -5.09 -2.09 -30.43
C ARG A 235 -5.71 -1.66 -29.11
N ASP A 236 -6.78 -2.31 -28.68
CA ASP A 236 -7.43 -2.01 -27.40
C ASP A 236 -6.57 -2.39 -26.19
N ARG A 237 -5.74 -3.44 -26.30
CA ARG A 237 -4.79 -3.81 -25.23
C ARG A 237 -3.69 -2.77 -25.03
N ASN A 238 -3.15 -2.20 -26.10
CA ASN A 238 -2.15 -1.13 -26.01
C ASN A 238 -2.74 0.19 -25.48
N ALA A 239 -3.99 0.52 -25.82
CA ALA A 239 -4.68 1.68 -25.26
C ALA A 239 -5.01 1.50 -23.77
N LYS A 240 -5.40 0.29 -23.35
CA LYS A 240 -5.68 -0.05 -21.95
C LYS A 240 -4.43 0.05 -21.07
N GLY A 241 -3.28 -0.44 -21.56
CA GLY A 241 -2.00 -0.33 -20.84
C GLY A 241 -1.53 1.12 -20.64
N LYS A 242 -1.71 1.99 -21.64
CA LYS A 242 -1.39 3.43 -21.51
C LYS A 242 -2.29 4.14 -20.49
N LYS A 243 -3.59 3.84 -20.47
CA LYS A 243 -4.52 4.39 -19.46
C LYS A 243 -4.17 3.89 -18.06
N GLU A 244 -3.85 2.60 -17.90
CA GLU A 244 -3.48 2.04 -16.60
C GLU A 244 -2.17 2.64 -16.06
N HIS A 245 -1.19 2.92 -16.92
CA HIS A 245 0.05 3.59 -16.51
C HIS A 245 -0.16 5.06 -16.14
N ALA A 246 -1.07 5.77 -16.81
CA ALA A 246 -1.43 7.14 -16.46
C ALA A 246 -2.16 7.20 -15.11
N VAL A 247 -3.12 6.31 -14.87
CA VAL A 247 -3.84 6.21 -13.59
C VAL A 247 -2.88 5.84 -12.45
N LYS A 248 -1.95 4.90 -12.66
CA LYS A 248 -0.93 4.57 -11.63
C LYS A 248 -0.04 5.77 -11.29
N LYS A 249 0.35 6.57 -12.28
CA LYS A 249 1.16 7.78 -12.07
C LYS A 249 0.39 8.84 -11.29
N GLU A 250 -0.88 9.06 -11.61
CA GLU A 250 -1.76 10.01 -10.91
C GLU A 250 -2.04 9.55 -9.48
N VAL A 251 -2.34 8.26 -9.27
CA VAL A 251 -2.50 7.68 -7.92
C VAL A 251 -1.22 7.83 -7.10
N LEU A 252 -0.04 7.58 -7.68
CA LEU A 252 1.23 7.77 -6.99
C LEU A 252 1.49 9.25 -6.66
N GLN A 253 1.11 10.17 -7.55
CA GLN A 253 1.25 11.60 -7.33
C GLN A 253 0.29 12.11 -6.24
N VAL A 254 -0.96 11.65 -6.25
CA VAL A 254 -1.95 11.92 -5.20
C VAL A 254 -1.49 11.31 -3.87
N TRP A 255 -0.98 10.09 -3.89
CA TRP A 255 -0.43 9.40 -2.73
C TRP A 255 0.78 10.17 -2.16
N ASN A 256 1.75 10.57 -2.99
CA ASN A 256 2.88 11.39 -2.58
C ASN A 256 2.43 12.76 -2.00
N SER A 257 1.44 13.39 -2.63
CA SER A 257 0.90 14.69 -2.20
C SER A 257 0.15 14.59 -0.86
N ALA A 258 -0.71 13.59 -0.71
CA ALA A 258 -1.47 13.32 0.52
C ALA A 258 -0.55 12.96 1.69
N ASN A 259 0.60 12.36 1.39
CA ASN A 259 1.58 11.94 2.38
C ASN A 259 2.62 13.00 2.75
N GLY A 260 2.44 14.25 2.29
CA GLY A 260 3.37 15.33 2.56
C GLY A 260 4.76 15.11 1.95
N VAL A 261 4.92 14.15 1.03
CA VAL A 261 6.15 13.93 0.27
C VAL A 261 6.23 15.03 -0.78
N LYS A 262 6.63 16.23 -0.34
CA LYS A 262 7.09 17.27 -1.26
C LYS A 262 8.42 16.78 -1.78
N ALA A 263 8.49 16.41 -3.06
CA ALA A 263 9.77 16.28 -3.74
C ALA A 263 10.51 17.62 -3.58
N VAL A 264 11.47 17.64 -2.68
CA VAL A 264 12.30 18.81 -2.44
C VAL A 264 13.32 18.83 -3.57
N SER A 265 13.46 19.96 -4.29
CA SER A 265 14.53 20.07 -5.28
C SER A 265 15.88 19.84 -4.59
N ALA A 266 16.85 19.27 -5.30
CA ALA A 266 18.18 19.01 -4.75
C ALA A 266 18.78 20.25 -4.07
N GLU A 267 18.58 21.43 -4.65
CA GLU A 267 18.99 22.72 -4.09
C GLU A 267 18.34 23.04 -2.74
N LYS A 268 17.04 22.79 -2.60
CA LYS A 268 16.30 23.04 -1.36
C LYS A 268 16.63 21.99 -0.29
N PHE A 269 16.98 20.77 -0.69
CA PHE A 269 17.52 19.75 0.22
C PHE A 269 18.89 20.16 0.78
N GLU A 270 19.80 20.64 -0.07
CA GLU A 270 21.12 21.16 0.35
C GLU A 270 21.01 22.37 1.28
N LEU A 271 20.04 23.26 1.06
CA LEU A 271 19.75 24.38 1.96
C LEU A 271 19.30 23.91 3.36
N ILE A 272 18.43 22.90 3.41
CA ILE A 272 17.99 22.31 4.68
C ILE A 272 19.18 21.64 5.40
N LYS A 273 20.02 20.90 4.66
CA LYS A 273 21.23 20.25 5.19
C LYS A 273 22.22 21.27 5.78
N LYS A 274 22.45 22.40 5.10
CA LYS A 274 23.28 23.52 5.61
C LYS A 274 22.70 24.20 6.84
N ALA A 275 21.37 24.37 6.90
CA ALA A 275 20.71 24.97 8.05
C ALA A 275 20.82 24.07 9.30
N MET A 276 20.72 22.75 9.12
CA MET A 276 20.80 21.77 10.21
C MET A 276 22.22 21.56 10.75
N LYS A 277 23.28 21.71 9.94
CA LYS A 277 24.68 21.61 10.40
C LYS A 277 25.17 22.79 11.26
N ARG A 278 24.36 23.83 11.43
CA ARG A 278 24.72 25.06 12.16
C ARG A 278 24.08 25.17 13.56
N GLY A 279 23.33 24.17 13.99
CA GLY A 279 22.77 24.05 15.35
C GLY A 279 23.34 22.85 16.07
#